data_AF-A0A925XMQ7-F1
#
_entry.id   AF-A0A925XMQ7-F1
#
_cell.length_a   1.000
_cell.length_b   1.000
_cell.length_c   1.000
_cell.angle_alpha   90.00
_cell.angle_beta   90.00
_cell.angle_gamma   90.00
#
_symmetry.space_group_name_H-M   'P 1'
#
loop_
_entity.id
_entity.type
_entity.pdbx_description
1 polymer ?
#
loop_
_entity_poly.entity_id
_entity_poly.type
_entity_poly.pdbx_seq_one_letter_code
_entity_poly.pdbx_strand_id
1 'polypeptide(L)'
;MSAGTHETAGNANNKPRRKMIWIFGGAAAAVVTAGLLMQHFRAPAGQAASDSGAAAGTARVGGAKAPDSVLARVGKETISKDAVADECIARHGKEVLDDLIHRLVIQQACEAQQITVTEQEVSAEIEKIAKRFNLDVSAWMQMLQAERNITPMQYRTSVIWPMVALRKLAGEQIDLSEEDVKKAFIREYGPRVKARVIMLDNMRRANDVWDEANRNPDDFEKLAQKYSIDPNSRALGGQVPPIPRYTGNENLEKAAFKLKEGELSGVIEIGTGRWVIMKCEGRTEPVVTDIEEVRNSLVDQLTEAKTQQAIGKVFEKIKEQTRVDNYLTRSSTGPGPGAGPTGGAAIQPVSATGVRQPAGSPSRPAAATSNAPAKAARN
;
A
#
# COMPACT_ATOMS: atom_id res chain seq x y z
N MET A 1 45.39 -0.40 71.04
CA MET A 1 45.73 -1.83 70.99
C MET A 1 44.42 -2.62 71.06
N SER A 2 44.21 -3.46 70.04
CA SER A 2 43.07 -4.37 69.78
C SER A 2 41.65 -3.81 69.84
N ALA A 3 41.15 -3.44 68.66
CA ALA A 3 39.73 -3.31 68.36
C ALA A 3 39.12 -4.70 68.11
N GLY A 4 38.02 -5.01 68.80
CA GLY A 4 37.18 -6.15 68.51
C GLY A 4 36.10 -5.78 67.50
N THR A 5 35.81 -6.68 66.57
CA THR A 5 34.60 -6.60 65.75
C THR A 5 34.03 -8.00 65.51
N HIS A 6 32.74 -8.07 65.82
CA HIS A 6 31.78 -9.16 65.71
C HIS A 6 31.85 -10.02 64.45
N GLU A 7 31.74 -11.33 64.69
CA GLU A 7 31.40 -12.36 63.72
C GLU A 7 29.87 -12.60 63.82
N THR A 8 29.14 -12.45 62.71
CA THR A 8 27.75 -12.94 62.61
C THR A 8 27.55 -13.62 61.25
N ALA A 9 27.11 -14.87 61.32
CA ALA A 9 26.73 -15.72 60.21
C ALA A 9 25.53 -15.13 59.44
N GLY A 10 25.62 -15.08 58.11
CA GLY A 10 24.59 -14.57 57.22
C GLY A 10 24.30 -15.55 56.08
N ASN A 11 23.15 -16.20 56.21
CA ASN A 11 22.55 -17.21 55.36
C ASN A 11 22.50 -16.85 53.86
N ALA A 12 22.86 -17.82 53.01
CA ALA A 12 22.83 -17.72 51.56
C ALA A 12 21.44 -18.05 51.00
N ASN A 13 20.65 -17.03 50.62
CA ASN A 13 19.73 -17.11 49.48
C ASN A 13 19.13 -15.73 49.16
N ASN A 14 19.66 -15.01 48.19
CA ASN A 14 18.88 -13.97 47.50
C ASN A 14 19.44 -13.68 46.10
N LYS A 15 18.77 -14.21 45.08
CA LYS A 15 19.09 -13.96 43.66
C LYS A 15 18.42 -12.63 43.26
N PRO A 16 19.14 -11.63 42.73
CA PRO A 16 18.52 -10.37 42.34
C PRO A 16 17.66 -10.56 41.07
N ARG A 17 16.37 -10.21 41.18
CA ARG A 17 15.44 -10.10 40.04
C ARG A 17 15.95 -9.01 39.07
N ARG A 18 16.58 -9.43 37.97
CA ARG A 18 16.83 -8.56 36.81
C ARG A 18 15.49 -8.17 36.18
N LYS A 19 15.14 -6.88 36.28
CA LYS A 19 14.07 -6.27 35.46
C LYS A 19 14.55 -6.26 34.01
N MET A 20 13.95 -7.11 33.18
CA MET A 20 14.15 -7.12 31.73
C MET A 20 13.30 -6.01 31.12
N ILE A 21 13.95 -4.94 30.65
CA ILE A 21 13.32 -3.90 29.83
C ILE A 21 13.23 -4.48 28.41
N TRP A 22 12.02 -4.79 27.95
CA TRP A 22 11.79 -5.20 26.57
C TRP A 22 11.70 -3.96 25.69
N ILE A 23 12.78 -3.70 24.93
CA ILE A 23 12.78 -2.75 23.82
C ILE A 23 12.08 -3.46 22.66
N PHE A 24 10.77 -3.24 22.50
CA PHE A 24 10.07 -3.56 21.26
C PHE A 24 10.44 -2.53 20.20
N GLY A 25 11.37 -2.87 19.33
CA GLY A 25 11.71 -2.07 18.17
C GLY A 25 12.32 -2.94 17.08
N GLY A 26 11.62 -3.10 15.95
CA GLY A 26 12.30 -3.40 14.69
C GLY A 26 11.67 -4.41 13.74
N ALA A 27 10.81 -5.33 14.18
CA ALA A 27 10.36 -6.43 13.29
C ALA A 27 8.87 -6.40 12.88
N ALA A 28 8.08 -5.43 13.36
CA ALA A 28 6.64 -5.35 13.10
C ALA A 28 6.26 -4.61 11.80
N ALA A 29 7.22 -4.02 11.07
CA ALA A 29 6.92 -3.13 9.94
C ALA A 29 7.03 -3.78 8.54
N ALA A 30 7.55 -5.00 8.41
CA ALA A 30 7.96 -5.53 7.10
C ALA A 30 6.97 -6.51 6.42
N VAL A 31 5.86 -6.91 7.07
CA VAL A 31 4.88 -7.84 6.48
C VAL A 31 3.54 -7.16 6.13
N VAL A 32 3.38 -5.87 6.41
CA VAL A 32 2.12 -5.13 6.15
C VAL A 32 2.22 -4.12 5.00
N THR A 33 3.40 -3.94 4.40
CA THR A 33 3.65 -2.88 3.42
C THR A 33 2.97 -3.06 2.05
N ALA A 34 2.37 -4.22 1.74
CA ALA A 34 1.54 -4.36 0.54
C ALA A 34 0.11 -3.80 0.71
N GLY A 35 -0.38 -3.65 1.95
CA GLY A 35 -1.76 -3.19 2.24
C GLY A 35 -1.91 -1.67 2.44
N LEU A 36 -0.82 -0.90 2.38
CA LEU A 36 -0.81 0.53 2.78
C LEU A 36 -0.52 1.52 1.64
N LEU A 37 -0.39 1.07 0.39
CA LEU A 37 -0.10 1.94 -0.76
C LEU A 37 -1.29 2.80 -1.25
N MET A 38 -2.46 2.77 -0.60
CA MET A 38 -3.63 3.60 -0.95
C MET A 38 -3.94 4.78 0.01
N GLN A 39 -2.99 5.22 0.84
CA GLN A 39 -3.24 6.33 1.78
C GLN A 39 -2.51 7.65 1.47
N HIS A 40 -1.84 7.80 0.33
CA HIS A 40 -1.12 9.03 0.00
C HIS A 40 -1.75 9.85 -1.14
N PHE A 41 -2.98 10.31 -0.94
CA PHE A 41 -3.46 11.58 -1.51
C PHE A 41 -4.51 12.20 -0.57
N ARG A 42 -4.05 13.09 0.32
CA ARG A 42 -4.92 13.94 1.15
C ARG A 42 -4.73 15.38 0.68
N ALA A 43 -5.69 15.89 -0.09
CA ALA A 43 -5.77 17.31 -0.39
C ALA A 43 -6.12 18.12 0.89
N PRO A 44 -5.69 19.38 1.00
CA PRO A 44 -5.85 20.16 2.23
C PRO A 44 -7.32 20.46 2.52
N ALA A 45 -7.67 20.38 3.81
CA ALA A 45 -9.01 20.67 4.30
C ALA A 45 -9.40 22.12 4.00
N GLY A 46 -10.38 22.31 3.13
CA GLY A 46 -11.13 23.57 3.04
C GLY A 46 -11.99 23.73 4.28
N GLN A 47 -11.87 24.87 4.96
CA GLN A 47 -12.68 25.25 6.10
C GLN A 47 -14.17 25.24 5.73
N ALA A 48 -14.96 24.44 6.45
CA ALA A 48 -16.41 24.47 6.35
C ALA A 48 -16.92 25.76 7.01
N ALA A 49 -17.57 26.59 6.21
CA ALA A 49 -18.44 27.65 6.71
C ALA A 49 -19.63 27.01 7.45
N SER A 50 -19.90 27.49 8.65
CA SER A 50 -21.08 27.15 9.42
C SER A 50 -22.30 27.79 8.76
N ASP A 51 -23.19 26.97 8.20
CA ASP A 51 -24.57 27.39 7.98
C ASP A 51 -25.50 26.59 8.88
N SER A 52 -26.22 27.36 9.71
CA SER A 52 -27.14 26.89 10.73
C SER A 52 -28.52 26.73 10.10
N GLY A 53 -29.19 25.62 10.38
CA GLY A 53 -30.65 25.54 10.29
C GLY A 53 -31.22 24.96 8.99
N ALA A 54 -31.35 23.65 8.94
CA ALA A 54 -32.45 22.98 8.25
C ALA A 54 -32.86 21.74 9.04
N ALA A 55 -34.15 21.63 9.31
CA ALA A 55 -34.76 20.67 10.22
C ALA A 55 -34.34 19.21 9.96
N ALA A 56 -34.12 18.47 11.04
CA ALA A 56 -33.98 17.02 11.03
C ALA A 56 -35.21 16.38 10.35
N GLY A 57 -35.03 15.96 9.09
CA GLY A 57 -36.06 15.26 8.32
C GLY A 57 -36.33 13.90 8.95
N THR A 58 -37.58 13.64 9.31
CA THR A 58 -38.06 12.32 9.71
C THR A 58 -37.96 11.37 8.52
N ALA A 59 -37.02 10.43 8.59
CA ALA A 59 -36.91 9.36 7.60
C ALA A 59 -38.14 8.44 7.71
N ARG A 60 -39.12 8.62 6.82
CA ARG A 60 -40.21 7.67 6.65
C ARG A 60 -39.66 6.43 5.94
N VAL A 61 -39.53 5.33 6.67
CA VAL A 61 -39.30 4.00 6.09
C VAL A 61 -40.58 3.58 5.37
N GLY A 62 -40.53 3.53 4.05
CA GLY A 62 -41.68 3.26 3.20
C GLY A 62 -42.14 1.80 3.22
N GLY A 63 -43.48 1.63 3.19
CA GLY A 63 -44.20 0.69 2.34
C GLY A 63 -43.96 -0.81 2.52
N ALA A 64 -44.95 -1.49 3.12
CA ALA A 64 -45.02 -2.93 3.32
C ALA A 64 -44.69 -3.76 2.06
N LYS A 65 -43.62 -4.57 2.15
CA LYS A 65 -43.36 -5.74 1.31
C LYS A 65 -42.87 -6.90 2.17
N ALA A 66 -43.68 -7.95 2.25
CA ALA A 66 -43.49 -9.30 2.82
C ALA A 66 -42.86 -9.43 4.24
N PRO A 67 -43.38 -10.32 5.11
CA PRO A 67 -42.94 -10.46 6.51
C PRO A 67 -41.47 -10.95 6.69
N ASP A 68 -40.80 -11.47 5.66
CA ASP A 68 -39.38 -11.89 5.71
C ASP A 68 -38.37 -10.72 5.63
N SER A 69 -38.86 -9.48 5.51
CA SER A 69 -38.03 -8.29 5.40
C SER A 69 -37.94 -7.48 6.70
N VAL A 70 -38.65 -7.84 7.76
CA VAL A 70 -38.67 -7.04 9.00
C VAL A 70 -37.60 -7.55 9.97
N LEU A 71 -36.63 -6.69 10.32
CA LEU A 71 -35.55 -7.02 11.26
C LEU A 71 -35.89 -6.63 12.70
N ALA A 72 -36.68 -5.57 12.89
CA ALA A 72 -37.09 -5.13 14.22
C ALA A 72 -38.44 -4.39 14.17
N ARG A 73 -39.12 -4.31 15.33
CA ARG A 73 -40.33 -3.50 15.51
C ARG A 73 -40.17 -2.63 16.76
N VAL A 74 -40.41 -1.33 16.63
CA VAL A 74 -40.36 -0.34 17.71
C VAL A 74 -41.75 0.27 17.85
N GLY A 75 -42.51 -0.17 18.86
CA GLY A 75 -43.92 0.20 18.99
C GLY A 75 -44.74 -0.25 17.76
N LYS A 76 -45.23 0.72 16.99
CA LYS A 76 -46.02 0.49 15.76
C LYS A 76 -45.19 0.53 14.47
N GLU A 77 -43.93 0.95 14.54
CA GLU A 77 -43.07 1.09 13.37
C GLU A 77 -42.17 -0.15 13.20
N THR A 78 -41.90 -0.51 11.95
CA THR A 78 -41.06 -1.67 11.60
C THR A 78 -39.80 -1.19 10.88
N ILE A 79 -38.66 -1.76 11.26
CA ILE A 79 -37.39 -1.55 10.60
C ILE A 79 -37.17 -2.72 9.64
N SER A 80 -37.10 -2.41 8.34
CA SER A 80 -36.88 -3.41 7.30
C SER A 80 -35.39 -3.69 7.08
N LYS A 81 -35.10 -4.85 6.50
CA LYS A 81 -33.78 -5.25 6.04
C LYS A 81 -33.22 -4.27 5.01
N ASP A 82 -34.06 -3.78 4.11
CA ASP A 82 -33.66 -2.80 3.09
C ASP A 82 -33.25 -1.48 3.74
N ALA A 83 -34.01 -0.98 4.73
CA ALA A 83 -33.64 0.22 5.47
C ALA A 83 -32.30 0.09 6.19
N VAL A 84 -32.03 -1.09 6.79
CA VAL A 84 -30.73 -1.37 7.42
C VAL A 84 -29.63 -1.52 6.37
N ALA A 85 -29.91 -2.17 5.23
CA ALA A 85 -28.95 -2.37 4.16
C ALA A 85 -28.53 -1.04 3.52
N ASP A 86 -29.48 -0.15 3.24
CA ASP A 86 -29.22 1.19 2.71
C ASP A 86 -28.34 2.00 3.67
N GLU A 87 -28.61 1.95 4.98
CA GLU A 87 -27.80 2.61 5.99
C GLU A 87 -26.37 2.01 6.07
N CYS A 88 -26.24 0.68 5.96
CA CYS A 88 -24.94 0.03 5.90
C CYS A 88 -24.17 0.38 4.62
N ILE A 89 -24.84 0.46 3.47
CA ILE A 89 -24.21 0.88 2.21
C ILE A 89 -23.76 2.35 2.31
N ALA A 90 -24.57 3.21 2.91
CA ALA A 90 -24.23 4.61 3.11
C ALA A 90 -22.99 4.80 4.01
N ARG A 91 -22.81 3.95 5.04
CA ARG A 91 -21.68 4.05 5.98
C ARG A 91 -20.43 3.31 5.53
N HIS A 92 -20.58 2.11 4.98
CA HIS A 92 -19.48 1.16 4.74
C HIS A 92 -19.47 0.60 3.31
N GLY A 93 -20.45 0.95 2.47
CA GLY A 93 -20.67 0.33 1.17
C GLY A 93 -19.50 0.49 0.21
N LYS A 94 -18.76 1.61 0.27
CA LYS A 94 -17.57 1.81 -0.56
C LYS A 94 -16.49 0.77 -0.25
N GLU A 95 -16.10 0.64 1.01
CA GLU A 95 -15.03 -0.26 1.46
C GLU A 95 -15.41 -1.73 1.18
N VAL A 96 -16.65 -2.10 1.51
CA VAL A 96 -17.15 -3.46 1.26
C VAL A 96 -17.21 -3.77 -0.24
N LEU A 97 -17.67 -2.82 -1.07
CA LEU A 97 -17.73 -3.02 -2.51
C LEU A 97 -16.32 -3.12 -3.12
N ASP A 98 -15.37 -2.29 -2.69
CA ASP A 98 -14.00 -2.35 -3.16
C ASP A 98 -13.36 -3.71 -2.82
N ASP A 99 -13.58 -4.24 -1.61
CA ASP A 99 -13.14 -5.59 -1.21
C ASP A 99 -13.75 -6.70 -2.07
N LEU A 100 -15.06 -6.61 -2.36
CA LEU A 100 -15.76 -7.57 -3.22
C LEU A 100 -15.26 -7.52 -4.67
N ILE A 101 -15.01 -6.33 -5.20
CA ILE A 101 -14.42 -6.12 -6.53
C ILE A 101 -13.04 -6.77 -6.58
N HIS A 102 -12.15 -6.47 -5.63
CA HIS A 102 -10.81 -7.05 -5.61
C HIS A 102 -10.84 -8.58 -5.57
N ARG A 103 -11.71 -9.15 -4.73
CA ARG A 103 -11.87 -10.61 -4.66
C ARG A 103 -12.37 -11.19 -5.98
N LEU A 104 -13.39 -10.58 -6.58
CA LEU A 104 -14.00 -11.08 -7.81
C LEU A 104 -13.00 -11.01 -8.99
N VAL A 105 -12.22 -9.93 -9.07
CA VAL A 105 -11.17 -9.77 -10.07
C VAL A 105 -10.11 -10.88 -9.96
N ILE A 106 -9.67 -11.21 -8.73
CA ILE A 106 -8.72 -12.30 -8.48
C ILE A 106 -9.36 -13.65 -8.81
N GLN A 107 -10.63 -13.86 -8.41
CA GLN A 107 -11.37 -15.09 -8.71
C GLN A 107 -11.47 -15.34 -10.21
N GLN A 108 -11.83 -14.34 -11.00
CA GLN A 108 -11.88 -14.45 -12.46
C GLN A 108 -10.51 -14.80 -13.06
N ALA A 109 -9.44 -14.21 -12.54
CA ALA A 109 -8.08 -14.53 -12.98
C ALA A 109 -7.69 -15.98 -12.65
N CYS A 110 -8.06 -16.47 -11.45
CA CYS A 110 -7.87 -17.86 -11.06
C CYS A 110 -8.65 -18.81 -11.98
N GLU A 111 -9.94 -18.54 -12.24
CA GLU A 111 -10.79 -19.34 -13.13
C GLU A 111 -10.22 -19.42 -14.55
N ALA A 112 -9.75 -18.29 -15.09
CA ALA A 112 -9.14 -18.22 -16.42
C ALA A 112 -7.87 -19.09 -16.57
N GLN A 113 -7.16 -19.34 -15.46
CA GLN A 113 -5.97 -20.21 -15.41
C GLN A 113 -6.25 -21.57 -14.78
N GLN A 114 -7.52 -21.91 -14.53
CA GLN A 114 -7.94 -23.16 -13.88
C GLN A 114 -7.27 -23.39 -12.51
N ILE A 115 -6.98 -22.31 -11.78
CA ILE A 115 -6.40 -22.34 -10.44
C ILE A 115 -7.55 -22.37 -9.43
N THR A 116 -7.52 -23.38 -8.56
CA THR A 116 -8.46 -23.52 -7.44
C THR A 116 -7.73 -23.30 -6.12
N VAL A 117 -8.29 -22.49 -5.24
CA VAL A 117 -7.84 -22.35 -3.84
C VAL A 117 -8.81 -23.08 -2.93
N THR A 118 -8.28 -23.99 -2.13
CA THR A 118 -9.05 -24.85 -1.23
C THR A 118 -9.09 -24.28 0.20
N GLU A 119 -10.11 -24.64 0.97
CA GLU A 119 -10.21 -24.28 2.39
C GLU A 119 -9.05 -24.86 3.23
N GLN A 120 -8.48 -25.97 2.80
CA GLN A 120 -7.32 -26.58 3.45
C GLN A 120 -6.08 -25.69 3.30
N GLU A 121 -5.83 -25.15 2.10
CA GLU A 121 -4.73 -24.21 1.86
C GLU A 121 -4.91 -22.91 2.66
N VAL A 122 -6.13 -22.37 2.71
CA VAL A 122 -6.45 -21.18 3.53
C VAL A 122 -6.20 -21.46 5.01
N SER A 123 -6.64 -22.61 5.52
CA SER A 123 -6.46 -22.99 6.93
C SER A 123 -4.99 -23.20 7.27
N ALA A 124 -4.24 -23.89 6.39
CA ALA A 124 -2.80 -24.11 6.56
C ALA A 124 -2.01 -22.80 6.57
N GLU A 125 -2.36 -21.83 5.72
CA GLU A 125 -1.71 -20.51 5.70
C GLU A 125 -2.01 -19.73 6.99
N ILE A 126 -3.25 -19.80 7.51
CA ILE A 126 -3.61 -19.19 8.80
C ILE A 126 -2.77 -19.78 9.93
N GLU A 127 -2.65 -21.11 9.98
CA GLU A 127 -1.82 -21.79 10.99
C GLU A 127 -0.35 -21.39 10.89
N LYS A 128 0.19 -21.29 9.67
CA LYS A 128 1.56 -20.84 9.41
C LYS A 128 1.78 -19.43 9.95
N ILE A 129 0.85 -18.51 9.67
CA ILE A 129 0.93 -17.12 10.15
C ILE A 129 0.83 -17.07 11.67
N ALA A 130 -0.15 -17.75 12.28
CA ALA A 130 -0.33 -17.77 13.73
C ALA A 130 0.93 -18.30 14.45
N LYS A 131 1.53 -19.39 13.93
CA LYS A 131 2.79 -19.95 14.45
C LYS A 131 3.96 -18.97 14.37
N ARG A 132 4.06 -18.15 13.31
CA ARG A 132 5.09 -17.12 13.18
C ARG A 132 5.01 -16.06 14.29
N PHE A 133 3.81 -15.82 14.82
CA PHE A 133 3.59 -14.95 15.98
C PHE A 133 3.58 -15.70 17.31
N ASN A 134 3.91 -17.00 17.30
CA ASN A 134 3.89 -17.88 18.48
C ASN A 134 2.50 -17.93 19.17
N LEU A 135 1.44 -17.92 18.35
CA LEU A 135 0.04 -17.97 18.77
C LEU A 135 -0.64 -19.20 18.14
N ASP A 136 -1.66 -19.73 18.82
CA ASP A 136 -2.61 -20.64 18.18
C ASP A 136 -3.61 -19.86 17.31
N VAL A 137 -4.37 -20.58 16.47
CA VAL A 137 -5.32 -19.96 15.53
C VAL A 137 -6.42 -19.19 16.26
N SER A 138 -6.92 -19.69 17.40
CA SER A 138 -7.98 -19.00 18.14
C SER A 138 -7.46 -17.70 18.74
N ALA A 139 -6.30 -17.72 19.40
CA ALA A 139 -5.67 -16.52 19.95
C ALA A 139 -5.35 -15.51 18.85
N TRP A 140 -4.84 -15.97 17.70
CA TRP A 140 -4.59 -15.12 16.53
C TRP A 140 -5.87 -14.42 16.03
N MET A 141 -6.97 -15.15 15.90
CA MET A 141 -8.25 -14.59 15.45
C MET A 141 -8.83 -13.59 16.45
N GLN A 142 -8.73 -13.87 17.75
CA GLN A 142 -9.15 -12.95 18.81
C GLN A 142 -8.35 -11.66 18.79
N MET A 143 -7.03 -11.74 18.60
CA MET A 143 -6.16 -10.57 18.45
C MET A 143 -6.58 -9.71 17.25
N LEU A 144 -6.78 -10.33 16.08
CA LEU A 144 -7.24 -9.61 14.88
C LEU A 144 -8.60 -8.94 15.07
N GLN A 145 -9.52 -9.60 15.77
CA GLN A 145 -10.82 -9.03 16.07
C GLN A 145 -10.70 -7.86 17.07
N ALA A 146 -9.87 -7.98 18.10
CA ALA A 146 -9.68 -6.92 19.10
C ALA A 146 -8.97 -5.69 18.54
N GLU A 147 -7.93 -5.88 17.73
CA GLU A 147 -7.10 -4.77 17.22
C GLU A 147 -7.66 -4.13 15.95
N ARG A 148 -8.32 -4.93 15.09
CA ARG A 148 -8.72 -4.50 13.74
C ARG A 148 -10.20 -4.68 13.45
N ASN A 149 -10.98 -5.21 14.39
CA ASN A 149 -12.40 -5.51 14.22
C ASN A 149 -12.67 -6.44 13.01
N ILE A 150 -11.73 -7.34 12.70
CA ILE A 150 -11.85 -8.29 11.59
C ILE A 150 -12.40 -9.61 12.11
N THR A 151 -13.48 -10.09 11.49
CA THR A 151 -14.06 -11.40 11.85
C THR A 151 -13.26 -12.57 11.26
N PRO A 152 -13.33 -13.78 11.84
CA PRO A 152 -12.64 -14.95 11.30
C PRO A 152 -12.99 -15.29 9.84
N MET A 153 -14.24 -15.00 9.43
CA MET A 153 -14.70 -15.22 8.06
C MET A 153 -14.16 -14.14 7.12
N GLN A 154 -14.19 -12.88 7.55
CA GLN A 154 -13.63 -11.77 6.78
C GLN A 154 -12.12 -11.95 6.59
N TYR A 155 -11.39 -12.40 7.61
CA TYR A 155 -9.95 -12.66 7.50
C TYR A 155 -9.65 -13.76 6.48
N ARG A 156 -10.36 -14.89 6.54
CA ARG A 156 -10.24 -15.99 5.58
C ARG A 156 -10.47 -15.51 4.15
N THR A 157 -11.59 -14.84 3.91
CA THR A 157 -12.06 -14.54 2.56
C THR A 157 -11.46 -13.27 1.96
N SER A 158 -11.11 -12.28 2.78
CA SER A 158 -10.68 -10.94 2.32
C SER A 158 -9.18 -10.73 2.45
N VAL A 159 -8.48 -11.57 3.25
CA VAL A 159 -7.04 -11.44 3.46
C VAL A 159 -6.31 -12.68 2.98
N ILE A 160 -6.65 -13.85 3.54
CA ILE A 160 -5.88 -15.07 3.28
C ILE A 160 -6.17 -15.65 1.89
N TRP A 161 -7.43 -15.76 1.51
CA TRP A 161 -7.80 -16.32 0.21
C TRP A 161 -7.18 -15.52 -0.96
N PRO A 162 -7.26 -14.17 -1.01
CA PRO A 162 -6.60 -13.39 -2.07
C PRO A 162 -5.08 -13.57 -2.07
N MET A 163 -4.45 -13.62 -0.89
CA MET A 163 -3.01 -13.84 -0.75
C MET A 163 -2.59 -15.21 -1.32
N VAL A 164 -3.31 -16.28 -0.97
CA VAL A 164 -3.05 -17.62 -1.50
C VAL A 164 -3.33 -17.70 -2.99
N ALA A 165 -4.45 -17.14 -3.46
CA ALA A 165 -4.83 -17.08 -4.87
C ALA A 165 -3.77 -16.38 -5.73
N LEU A 166 -3.33 -15.19 -5.31
CA LEU A 166 -2.31 -14.43 -6.02
C LEU A 166 -0.94 -15.13 -5.99
N ARG A 167 -0.57 -15.80 -4.89
CA ARG A 167 0.65 -16.61 -4.83
C ARG A 167 0.62 -17.74 -5.86
N LYS A 168 -0.51 -18.44 -5.98
CA LYS A 168 -0.68 -19.51 -6.99
C LYS A 168 -0.65 -18.95 -8.41
N LEU A 169 -1.30 -17.81 -8.67
CA LEU A 169 -1.27 -17.12 -9.96
C LEU A 169 0.14 -16.61 -10.33
N ALA A 170 0.96 -16.24 -9.35
CA ALA A 170 2.35 -15.85 -9.56
C ALA A 170 3.29 -17.02 -9.87
N GLY A 171 2.81 -18.26 -9.71
CA GLY A 171 3.62 -19.47 -9.79
C GLY A 171 4.30 -19.76 -8.46
N GLU A 172 4.12 -20.99 -7.96
CA GLU A 172 4.73 -21.43 -6.69
C GLU A 172 6.26 -21.59 -6.79
N GLN A 173 6.80 -21.75 -8.00
CA GLN A 173 8.22 -21.96 -8.23
C GLN A 173 8.89 -20.65 -8.64
N ILE A 174 9.44 -19.97 -7.65
CA ILE A 174 10.39 -18.91 -7.89
C ILE A 174 11.73 -19.57 -8.17
N ASP A 175 12.18 -19.45 -9.42
CA ASP A 175 13.52 -19.87 -9.78
C ASP A 175 14.53 -18.93 -9.08
N LEU A 176 15.17 -19.46 -8.04
CA LEU A 176 16.28 -18.83 -7.34
C LEU A 176 17.56 -19.48 -7.84
N SER A 177 18.29 -18.73 -8.64
CA SER A 177 19.62 -19.16 -9.06
C SER A 177 20.62 -19.05 -7.91
N GLU A 178 21.67 -19.86 -7.94
CA GLU A 178 22.82 -19.69 -7.03
C GLU A 178 23.44 -18.29 -7.15
N GLU A 179 23.34 -17.66 -8.32
CA GLU A 179 23.79 -16.29 -8.53
C GLU A 179 22.96 -15.28 -7.72
N ASP A 180 21.65 -15.47 -7.62
CA ASP A 180 20.77 -14.63 -6.80
C ASP A 180 21.15 -14.70 -5.32
N VAL A 181 21.40 -15.92 -4.83
CA VAL A 181 21.81 -16.15 -3.43
C VAL A 181 23.17 -15.50 -3.16
N LYS A 182 24.14 -15.64 -4.07
CA LYS A 182 25.45 -14.97 -3.97
C LYS A 182 25.34 -13.44 -3.99
N LYS A 183 24.53 -12.88 -4.90
CA LYS A 183 24.30 -11.43 -4.98
C LYS A 183 23.67 -10.91 -3.69
N ALA A 184 22.69 -11.62 -3.14
CA ALA A 184 22.05 -11.25 -1.88
C ALA A 184 23.01 -11.33 -0.70
N PHE A 185 23.84 -12.38 -0.63
CA PHE A 185 24.89 -12.49 0.38
C PHE A 185 25.87 -11.31 0.33
N ILE A 186 26.37 -10.97 -0.86
CA ILE A 186 27.27 -9.83 -1.03
C ILE A 186 26.59 -8.51 -0.68
N ARG A 187 25.30 -8.35 -0.99
CA ARG A 187 24.53 -7.16 -0.65
C ARG A 187 24.37 -6.98 0.86
N GLU A 188 24.07 -8.07 1.56
CA GLU A 188 23.75 -8.04 2.99
C GLU A 188 25.00 -8.05 3.87
N TYR A 189 25.95 -8.94 3.55
CA TYR A 189 27.11 -9.26 4.40
C TYR A 189 28.45 -8.85 3.78
N GLY A 190 28.48 -8.51 2.49
CA GLY A 190 29.72 -8.14 1.80
C GLY A 190 30.29 -6.78 2.23
N PRO A 191 31.50 -6.45 1.76
CA PRO A 191 32.13 -5.17 2.05
C PRO A 191 31.31 -4.04 1.45
N ARG A 192 31.15 -2.95 2.19
CA ARG A 192 30.37 -1.76 1.81
C ARG A 192 31.30 -0.56 1.76
N VAL A 193 31.06 0.37 0.85
CA VAL A 193 31.87 1.58 0.71
C VAL A 193 31.33 2.64 1.67
N LYS A 194 32.16 3.13 2.58
CA LYS A 194 31.86 4.33 3.38
C LYS A 194 32.16 5.53 2.50
N ALA A 195 31.20 6.43 2.38
CA ALA A 195 31.36 7.58 1.50
C ALA A 195 30.51 8.76 1.94
N ARG A 196 30.92 9.93 1.47
CA ARG A 196 30.08 11.13 1.43
C ARG A 196 29.62 11.40 0.02
N VAL A 197 28.42 11.92 -0.13
CA VAL A 197 27.82 12.26 -1.42
C VAL A 197 27.38 13.71 -1.46
N ILE A 198 27.46 14.29 -2.66
CA ILE A 198 26.79 15.53 -3.03
C ILE A 198 25.82 15.18 -4.14
N MET A 199 24.51 15.28 -3.90
CA MET A 199 23.49 15.05 -4.91
C MET A 199 23.12 16.39 -5.57
N LEU A 200 22.99 16.43 -6.89
CA LEU A 200 22.64 17.64 -7.62
C LEU A 200 21.55 17.34 -8.66
N ASP A 201 20.75 18.34 -8.99
CA ASP A 201 19.66 18.32 -9.97
C ASP A 201 20.02 19.04 -11.28
N ASN A 202 21.29 19.42 -11.43
CA ASN A 202 21.78 20.16 -12.59
C ASN A 202 23.22 19.75 -12.94
N MET A 203 23.42 19.27 -14.17
CA MET A 203 24.73 18.81 -14.66
C MET A 203 25.80 19.89 -14.61
N ARG A 204 25.49 21.13 -14.98
CA ARG A 204 26.47 22.23 -14.96
C ARG A 204 26.93 22.49 -13.53
N ARG A 205 25.98 22.62 -12.60
CA ARG A 205 26.30 22.78 -11.16
C ARG A 205 27.08 21.58 -10.63
N ALA A 206 26.78 20.36 -11.09
CA ALA A 206 27.51 19.17 -10.70
C ALA A 206 28.98 19.24 -11.14
N ASN A 207 29.25 19.67 -12.38
CA ASN A 207 30.63 19.87 -12.83
C ASN A 207 31.35 20.99 -12.06
N ASP A 208 30.69 22.12 -11.80
CA ASP A 208 31.28 23.23 -11.05
C ASP A 208 31.67 22.81 -9.62
N VAL A 209 30.77 22.08 -8.94
CA VAL A 209 31.01 21.57 -7.58
C VAL A 209 32.05 20.44 -7.58
N TRP A 210 32.09 19.63 -8.63
CA TRP A 210 33.11 18.60 -8.80
C TRP A 210 34.51 19.21 -8.97
N ASP A 211 34.64 20.25 -9.79
CA ASP A 211 35.88 21.01 -9.95
C ASP A 211 36.33 21.65 -8.62
N GLU A 212 35.39 22.23 -7.86
CA GLU A 212 35.65 22.80 -6.54
C GLU A 212 36.13 21.73 -5.55
N ALA A 213 35.46 20.57 -5.52
CA ALA A 213 35.83 19.43 -4.69
C ALA A 213 37.19 18.82 -5.09
N ASN A 214 37.53 18.82 -6.38
CA ASN A 214 38.80 18.29 -6.86
C ASN A 214 39.99 19.22 -6.53
N ARG A 215 39.76 20.54 -6.51
CA ARG A 215 40.77 21.53 -6.07
C ARG A 215 40.96 21.50 -4.56
N ASN A 216 39.88 21.36 -3.78
CA ASN A 216 39.89 21.38 -2.32
C ASN A 216 39.14 20.15 -1.74
N PRO A 217 39.75 18.95 -1.77
CA PRO A 217 39.08 17.72 -1.31
C PRO A 217 38.65 17.74 0.16
N ASP A 218 39.29 18.55 1.00
CA ASP A 218 38.97 18.66 2.43
C ASP A 218 37.69 19.48 2.69
N ASP A 219 37.26 20.30 1.73
CA ASP A 219 36.02 21.09 1.84
C ASP A 219 34.77 20.31 1.40
N PHE A 220 34.91 19.02 1.03
CA PHE A 220 33.80 18.20 0.54
C PHE A 220 32.57 18.23 1.47
N GLU A 221 32.78 18.23 2.79
CA GLU A 221 31.70 18.34 3.78
C GLU A 221 30.91 19.64 3.64
N LYS A 222 31.61 20.78 3.49
CA LYS A 222 30.99 22.10 3.33
C LYS A 222 30.28 22.20 1.99
N LEU A 223 30.89 21.66 0.93
CA LEU A 223 30.28 21.59 -0.40
C LEU A 223 28.99 20.76 -0.38
N ALA A 224 28.98 19.64 0.35
CA ALA A 224 27.79 18.83 0.55
C ALA A 224 26.68 19.60 1.28
N GLN A 225 27.01 20.27 2.40
CA GLN A 225 26.06 21.10 3.15
C GLN A 225 25.48 22.25 2.31
N LYS A 226 26.30 22.85 1.45
CA LYS A 226 25.91 24.00 0.62
C LYS A 226 25.09 23.62 -0.60
N TYR A 227 25.46 22.53 -1.30
CA TYR A 227 24.95 22.26 -2.65
C TYR A 227 24.11 20.97 -2.75
N SER A 228 24.29 19.97 -1.89
CA SER A 228 23.65 18.65 -2.06
C SER A 228 22.14 18.74 -1.95
N ILE A 229 21.32 18.42 -2.94
CA ILE A 229 19.85 18.50 -2.89
C ILE A 229 19.19 17.47 -1.96
N ASP A 230 19.93 16.47 -1.50
CA ASP A 230 19.41 15.47 -0.56
C ASP A 230 19.45 16.02 0.88
N PRO A 231 18.30 16.31 1.51
CA PRO A 231 18.25 16.97 2.81
C PRO A 231 18.92 16.13 3.92
N ASN A 232 18.83 14.80 3.83
CA ASN A 232 19.33 13.89 4.86
C ASN A 232 20.86 13.89 4.90
N SER A 233 21.51 13.63 3.76
CA SER A 233 22.97 13.67 3.68
C SER A 233 23.51 15.10 3.80
N ARG A 234 22.84 16.12 3.23
CA ARG A 234 23.25 17.53 3.32
C ARG A 234 23.49 17.96 4.77
N ALA A 235 22.53 17.67 5.66
CA ALA A 235 22.62 18.04 7.08
C ALA A 235 23.79 17.35 7.80
N LEU A 236 24.21 16.17 7.32
CA LEU A 236 25.30 15.37 7.87
C LEU A 236 26.61 15.51 7.08
N GLY A 237 26.78 16.61 6.33
CA GLY A 237 28.05 16.82 5.63
C GLY A 237 28.28 15.87 4.46
N GLY A 238 27.21 15.39 3.84
CA GLY A 238 27.20 14.41 2.76
C GLY A 238 27.24 12.95 3.22
N GLN A 239 27.27 12.66 4.52
CA GLN A 239 27.33 11.26 4.99
C GLN A 239 26.09 10.47 4.57
N VAL A 240 26.32 9.25 4.09
CA VAL A 240 25.28 8.29 3.72
C VAL A 240 25.55 6.93 4.36
N PRO A 241 24.52 6.08 4.51
CA PRO A 241 24.73 4.69 4.90
C PRO A 241 25.75 4.00 3.96
N PRO A 242 26.62 3.11 4.47
CA PRO A 242 27.62 2.43 3.65
C PRO A 242 26.98 1.70 2.46
N ILE A 243 27.49 2.00 1.26
CA ILE A 243 26.95 1.56 -0.02
C ILE A 243 27.33 0.10 -0.28
N PRO A 244 26.37 -0.85 -0.29
CA PRO A 244 26.65 -2.23 -0.66
C PRO A 244 26.57 -2.42 -2.19
N ARG A 245 26.90 -3.61 -2.67
CA ARG A 245 26.64 -4.01 -4.06
C ARG A 245 25.20 -4.51 -4.23
N TYR A 246 24.70 -4.51 -5.46
CA TYR A 246 23.41 -5.09 -5.87
C TYR A 246 22.18 -4.42 -5.21
N THR A 247 22.23 -3.10 -5.04
CA THR A 247 21.11 -2.26 -4.60
C THR A 247 20.19 -1.81 -5.73
N GLY A 248 20.66 -1.93 -6.98
CA GLY A 248 19.89 -1.60 -8.19
C GLY A 248 20.33 -0.33 -8.91
N ASN A 249 21.39 0.35 -8.44
CA ASN A 249 22.01 1.46 -9.16
C ASN A 249 23.45 1.09 -9.55
N GLU A 250 23.58 0.38 -10.67
CA GLU A 250 24.87 -0.16 -11.10
C GLU A 250 25.95 0.91 -11.31
N ASN A 251 25.58 2.09 -11.79
CA ASN A 251 26.53 3.18 -12.05
C ASN A 251 27.13 3.69 -10.74
N LEU A 252 26.27 3.92 -9.75
CA LEU A 252 26.68 4.36 -8.41
C LEU A 252 27.57 3.30 -7.75
N GLU A 253 27.16 2.04 -7.80
CA GLU A 253 27.90 0.92 -7.18
C GLU A 253 29.26 0.71 -7.83
N LYS A 254 29.32 0.64 -9.17
CA LYS A 254 30.58 0.47 -9.92
C LYS A 254 31.55 1.61 -9.62
N ALA A 255 31.06 2.85 -9.57
CA ALA A 255 31.89 3.99 -9.21
C ALA A 255 32.39 3.89 -7.76
N ALA A 256 31.50 3.66 -6.79
CA ALA A 256 31.85 3.56 -5.36
C ALA A 256 32.93 2.50 -5.12
N PHE A 257 32.77 1.30 -5.67
CA PHE A 257 33.72 0.19 -5.46
C PHE A 257 35.03 0.30 -6.25
N LYS A 258 35.11 1.22 -7.22
CA LYS A 258 36.34 1.54 -7.95
C LYS A 258 37.24 2.50 -7.17
N LEU A 259 36.65 3.35 -6.32
CA LEU A 259 37.39 4.35 -5.54
C LEU A 259 38.27 3.71 -4.46
N LYS A 260 39.43 4.34 -4.26
CA LYS A 260 40.29 4.16 -3.09
C LYS A 260 39.90 5.13 -1.99
N GLU A 261 40.33 4.85 -0.77
CA GLU A 261 40.11 5.74 0.37
C GLU A 261 40.70 7.14 0.10
N GLY A 262 39.90 8.17 0.37
CA GLY A 262 40.22 9.56 0.08
C GLY A 262 39.92 10.02 -1.35
N GLU A 263 39.64 9.10 -2.29
CA GLU A 263 39.42 9.41 -3.70
C GLU A 263 38.02 9.98 -3.97
N LEU A 264 37.96 10.91 -4.92
CA LEU A 264 36.73 11.51 -5.43
C LEU A 264 36.27 10.79 -6.70
N SER A 265 34.97 10.51 -6.83
CA SER A 265 34.39 10.05 -8.10
C SER A 265 34.34 11.16 -9.13
N GLY A 266 34.14 10.79 -10.40
CA GLY A 266 33.56 11.72 -11.38
C GLY A 266 32.11 12.08 -11.04
N VAL A 267 31.48 12.89 -11.89
CA VAL A 267 30.04 13.16 -11.82
C VAL A 267 29.27 11.93 -12.33
N ILE A 268 28.48 11.31 -11.46
CA ILE A 268 27.73 10.08 -11.76
C ILE A 268 26.25 10.41 -11.90
N GLU A 269 25.63 10.07 -13.03
CA GLU A 269 24.17 10.20 -13.18
C GLU A 269 23.45 9.03 -12.48
N ILE A 270 22.47 9.36 -11.64
CA ILE A 270 21.68 8.40 -10.84
C ILE A 270 20.18 8.57 -11.13
N GLY A 271 19.74 8.01 -12.26
CA GLY A 271 18.39 8.19 -12.76
C GLY A 271 18.22 9.54 -13.46
N THR A 272 16.99 9.86 -13.88
CA THR A 272 16.74 11.02 -14.74
C THR A 272 16.97 12.34 -14.02
N GLY A 273 17.95 13.13 -14.50
CA GLY A 273 18.18 14.50 -14.05
C GLY A 273 18.78 14.63 -12.64
N ARG A 274 19.43 13.58 -12.13
CA ARG A 274 20.12 13.60 -10.84
C ARG A 274 21.57 13.15 -11.02
N TRP A 275 22.48 13.88 -10.40
CA TRP A 275 23.90 13.61 -10.43
C TRP A 275 24.47 13.49 -9.02
N VAL A 276 25.47 12.65 -8.83
CA VAL A 276 26.15 12.41 -7.57
C VAL A 276 27.65 12.54 -7.77
N ILE A 277 28.29 13.24 -6.84
CA ILE A 277 29.73 13.21 -6.62
C ILE A 277 29.96 12.51 -5.29
N MET A 278 30.95 11.62 -5.23
CA MET A 278 31.23 10.81 -4.07
C MET A 278 32.68 10.95 -3.63
N LYS A 279 32.91 11.05 -2.32
CA LYS A 279 34.24 10.91 -1.71
C LYS A 279 34.27 9.64 -0.89
N CYS A 280 35.21 8.74 -1.17
CA CYS A 280 35.37 7.49 -0.46
C CYS A 280 36.10 7.70 0.88
N GLU A 281 35.55 7.16 1.96
CA GLU A 281 36.09 7.19 3.33
C GLU A 281 36.51 5.80 3.81
N GLY A 282 36.76 4.89 2.86
CA GLY A 282 37.16 3.51 3.14
C GLY A 282 36.00 2.53 3.02
N ARG A 283 36.14 1.36 3.67
CA ARG A 283 35.21 0.24 3.54
C ARG A 283 34.82 -0.34 4.90
N THR A 284 33.69 -1.02 4.94
CA THR A 284 33.31 -1.84 6.09
C THR A 284 33.97 -3.21 5.99
N GLU A 285 34.26 -3.80 7.15
CA GLU A 285 34.68 -5.20 7.24
C GLU A 285 33.43 -6.11 7.24
N PRO A 286 33.41 -7.19 6.45
CA PRO A 286 32.34 -8.18 6.47
C PRO A 286 32.21 -8.83 7.85
N VAL A 287 31.00 -8.89 8.38
CA VAL A 287 30.71 -9.56 9.66
C VAL A 287 30.50 -11.06 9.48
N VAL A 288 30.00 -11.47 8.31
CA VAL A 288 29.80 -12.87 7.92
C VAL A 288 30.57 -13.10 6.63
N THR A 289 31.46 -14.09 6.64
CA THR A 289 32.32 -14.41 5.49
C THR A 289 31.90 -15.68 4.78
N ASP A 290 31.25 -16.62 5.48
CA ASP A 290 30.72 -17.85 4.91
C ASP A 290 29.23 -17.71 4.58
N ILE A 291 28.89 -17.95 3.31
CA ILE A 291 27.50 -17.92 2.84
C ILE A 291 26.69 -19.09 3.42
N GLU A 292 27.32 -20.24 3.70
CA GLU A 292 26.62 -21.43 4.18
C GLU A 292 26.01 -21.21 5.57
N GLU A 293 26.61 -20.37 6.41
CA GLU A 293 26.07 -20.01 7.74
C GLU A 293 24.71 -19.31 7.66
N VAL A 294 24.45 -18.59 6.57
CA VAL A 294 23.25 -17.76 6.38
C VAL A 294 22.41 -18.17 5.17
N ARG A 295 22.83 -19.21 4.44
CA ARG A 295 22.25 -19.62 3.15
C ARG A 295 20.76 -19.88 3.23
N ASN A 296 20.32 -20.68 4.20
CA ASN A 296 18.90 -21.02 4.37
C ASN A 296 18.05 -19.77 4.64
N SER A 297 18.50 -18.92 5.55
CA SER A 297 17.82 -17.65 5.86
C SER A 297 17.77 -16.72 4.64
N LEU A 298 18.85 -16.64 3.87
CA LEU A 298 18.90 -15.85 2.63
C LEU A 298 17.96 -16.40 1.56
N VAL A 299 17.93 -17.71 1.36
CA VAL A 299 17.02 -18.36 0.40
C VAL A 299 15.57 -18.10 0.79
N ASP A 300 15.22 -18.25 2.06
CA ASP A 300 13.86 -17.98 2.55
C ASP A 300 13.45 -16.52 2.32
N GLN A 301 14.34 -15.57 2.67
CA GLN A 301 14.09 -14.14 2.47
C GLN A 301 13.98 -13.77 0.99
N LEU A 302 14.84 -14.32 0.14
CA LEU A 302 14.80 -14.08 -1.30
C LEU A 302 13.55 -14.69 -1.94
N THR A 303 13.14 -15.88 -1.50
CA THR A 303 11.92 -16.54 -1.96
C THR A 303 10.73 -15.66 -1.63
N GLU A 304 10.61 -15.20 -0.38
CA GLU A 304 9.53 -14.30 0.02
C GLU A 304 9.55 -12.99 -0.78
N ALA A 305 10.71 -12.34 -0.91
CA ALA A 305 10.84 -11.08 -1.64
C ALA A 305 10.46 -11.21 -3.12
N LYS A 306 10.96 -12.25 -3.80
CA LYS A 306 10.59 -12.55 -5.19
C LYS A 306 9.11 -12.93 -5.30
N THR A 307 8.54 -13.62 -4.31
CA THR A 307 7.10 -13.98 -4.27
C THR A 307 6.27 -12.71 -4.28
N GLN A 308 6.57 -11.77 -3.38
CA GLN A 308 5.84 -10.51 -3.28
C GLN A 308 5.96 -9.68 -4.56
N GLN A 309 7.15 -9.65 -5.17
CA GLN A 309 7.33 -8.96 -6.45
C GLN A 309 6.51 -9.61 -7.58
N ALA A 310 6.49 -10.95 -7.64
CA ALA A 310 5.72 -11.68 -8.64
C ALA A 310 4.21 -11.48 -8.44
N ILE A 311 3.72 -11.55 -7.20
CA ILE A 311 2.34 -11.23 -6.82
C ILE A 311 1.96 -9.82 -7.28
N GLY A 312 2.80 -8.81 -6.99
CA GLY A 312 2.55 -7.44 -7.41
C GLY A 312 2.42 -7.29 -8.93
N LYS A 313 3.32 -7.92 -9.70
CA LYS A 313 3.27 -7.92 -11.17
C LYS A 313 2.01 -8.61 -11.69
N VAL A 314 1.62 -9.74 -11.11
CA VAL A 314 0.40 -10.45 -11.47
C VAL A 314 -0.82 -9.58 -11.19
N PHE A 315 -0.90 -8.96 -10.02
CA PHE A 315 -2.03 -8.13 -9.65
C PHE A 315 -2.17 -6.90 -10.55
N GLU A 316 -1.06 -6.22 -10.88
CA GLU A 316 -1.10 -5.10 -11.84
C GLU A 316 -1.53 -5.58 -13.24
N LYS A 317 -1.01 -6.72 -13.71
CA LYS A 317 -1.43 -7.30 -14.99
C LYS A 317 -2.94 -7.62 -15.00
N ILE A 318 -3.48 -8.18 -13.92
CA ILE A 318 -4.92 -8.45 -13.81
C ILE A 318 -5.70 -7.13 -13.85
N LYS A 319 -5.27 -6.08 -13.14
CA LYS A 319 -5.91 -4.77 -13.17
C LYS A 319 -5.89 -4.11 -14.56
N GLU A 320 -4.80 -4.27 -15.31
CA GLU A 320 -4.67 -3.76 -16.67
C GLU A 320 -5.57 -4.49 -17.68
N GLN A 321 -5.92 -5.75 -17.40
CA GLN A 321 -6.71 -6.61 -18.29
C GLN A 321 -8.20 -6.65 -17.94
N THR A 322 -8.55 -6.34 -16.70
CA THR A 322 -9.93 -6.45 -16.21
C THR A 322 -10.58 -5.08 -16.17
N ARG A 323 -11.71 -4.94 -16.88
CA ARG A 323 -12.55 -3.76 -16.77
C ARG A 323 -13.41 -3.83 -15.51
N VAL A 324 -13.41 -2.76 -14.73
CA VAL A 324 -14.27 -2.60 -13.55
C VAL A 324 -15.06 -1.31 -13.69
N ASP A 325 -16.39 -1.40 -13.67
CA ASP A 325 -17.30 -0.26 -13.60
C ASP A 325 -17.94 -0.22 -12.20
N ASN A 326 -17.52 0.73 -11.36
CA ASN A 326 -18.04 0.93 -10.02
C ASN A 326 -19.15 1.99 -10.04
N TYR A 327 -20.41 1.55 -10.09
CA TYR A 327 -21.58 2.42 -10.13
C TYR A 327 -21.86 3.16 -8.81
N LEU A 328 -21.35 2.67 -7.68
CA LEU A 328 -21.49 3.34 -6.39
C LEU A 328 -20.63 4.61 -6.34
N THR A 329 -19.40 4.53 -6.84
CA THR A 329 -18.46 5.67 -6.87
C THR A 329 -18.41 6.40 -8.21
N ARG A 330 -19.12 5.89 -9.23
CA ARG A 330 -19.11 6.37 -10.63
C ARG A 330 -17.70 6.41 -11.22
N SER A 331 -16.90 5.37 -10.94
CA SER A 331 -15.55 5.23 -11.48
C SER A 331 -15.45 4.00 -12.39
N SER A 332 -14.54 4.06 -13.37
CA SER A 332 -14.22 2.94 -14.25
C SER A 332 -12.70 2.80 -14.35
N THR A 333 -12.21 1.55 -14.31
CA THR A 333 -10.79 1.21 -14.50
C THR A 333 -10.64 0.08 -15.52
N GLY A 334 -9.43 -0.10 -16.05
CA GLY A 334 -9.11 -1.14 -17.03
C GLY A 334 -9.32 -0.73 -18.49
N PRO A 335 -9.26 -1.69 -19.43
CA PRO A 335 -9.30 -1.42 -20.86
C PRO A 335 -10.68 -0.87 -21.27
N GLY A 336 -10.66 0.12 -22.17
CA GLY A 336 -11.87 0.81 -22.61
C GLY A 336 -12.90 -0.11 -23.29
N PRO A 337 -14.14 0.36 -23.52
CA PRO A 337 -15.25 -0.44 -24.06
C PRO A 337 -15.02 -1.13 -25.43
N GLY A 338 -13.87 -0.95 -26.08
CA GLY A 338 -13.59 -1.43 -27.43
C GLY A 338 -12.40 -2.39 -27.58
N ALA A 339 -11.82 -2.91 -26.49
CA ALA A 339 -10.64 -3.80 -26.55
C ALA A 339 -10.96 -5.24 -26.10
N GLY A 340 -11.96 -5.86 -26.71
CA GLY A 340 -12.23 -7.31 -26.68
C GLY A 340 -12.56 -7.79 -28.10
N PRO A 341 -12.37 -9.09 -28.44
CA PRO A 341 -12.45 -9.56 -29.81
C PRO A 341 -13.85 -9.28 -30.37
N THR A 342 -13.88 -8.58 -31.50
CA THR A 342 -15.07 -8.18 -32.26
C THR A 342 -16.10 -9.30 -32.38
N GLY A 343 -17.26 -9.11 -31.75
CA GLY A 343 -18.37 -10.06 -31.77
C GLY A 343 -19.67 -9.48 -31.19
N GLY A 344 -20.18 -8.40 -31.80
CA GLY A 344 -21.59 -8.01 -31.90
C GLY A 344 -22.50 -7.99 -30.65
N ALA A 345 -22.85 -6.78 -30.19
CA ALA A 345 -24.22 -6.25 -30.05
C ALA A 345 -24.24 -5.09 -29.05
N ALA A 346 -24.53 -3.88 -29.55
CA ALA A 346 -24.65 -2.67 -28.73
C ALA A 346 -25.88 -2.75 -27.80
N ILE A 347 -25.66 -2.56 -26.50
CA ILE A 347 -26.76 -2.36 -25.53
C ILE A 347 -27.05 -0.86 -25.44
N GLN A 348 -28.27 -0.47 -25.82
CA GLN A 348 -28.78 0.90 -25.66
C GLN A 348 -29.16 1.17 -24.19
N PRO A 349 -29.06 2.43 -23.70
CA PRO A 349 -29.48 2.79 -22.36
C PRO A 349 -31.01 2.74 -22.21
N VAL A 350 -31.49 2.14 -21.13
CA VAL A 350 -32.92 2.07 -20.81
C VAL A 350 -33.43 3.43 -20.34
N SER A 351 -34.37 4.01 -21.08
CA SER A 351 -35.09 5.22 -20.72
C SER A 351 -36.07 4.95 -19.56
N ALA A 352 -36.09 5.85 -18.58
CA ALA A 352 -37.00 5.81 -17.44
C ALA A 352 -38.46 6.09 -17.87
N THR A 353 -39.33 5.08 -17.78
CA THR A 353 -40.80 5.17 -17.74
C THR A 353 -41.18 5.89 -16.44
N GLY A 354 -41.98 6.96 -16.37
CA GLY A 354 -43.25 7.27 -17.02
C GLY A 354 -44.28 7.49 -15.90
N VAL A 355 -44.40 8.73 -15.39
CA VAL A 355 -45.45 9.11 -14.41
C VAL A 355 -46.76 9.34 -15.15
N ARG A 356 -47.80 8.59 -14.77
CA ARG A 356 -49.15 8.63 -15.34
C ARG A 356 -50.04 9.58 -14.50
N GLN A 357 -50.56 10.65 -15.10
CA GLN A 357 -51.66 11.45 -14.53
C GLN A 357 -53.02 10.85 -14.91
N PRO A 358 -54.05 10.91 -14.04
CA PRO A 358 -55.40 10.44 -14.38
C PRO A 358 -56.25 11.53 -15.05
N ALA A 359 -57.12 11.07 -15.95
CA ALA A 359 -57.99 11.86 -16.82
C ALA A 359 -59.26 12.37 -16.12
N GLY A 360 -59.76 13.54 -16.56
CA GLY A 360 -61.08 14.08 -16.30
C GLY A 360 -61.68 14.69 -17.58
N SER A 361 -62.89 14.27 -17.91
CA SER A 361 -63.63 14.30 -19.19
C SER A 361 -64.12 15.69 -19.71
N PRO A 362 -64.70 15.76 -20.93
CA PRO A 362 -64.67 16.94 -21.82
C PRO A 362 -66.02 17.68 -22.00
N SER A 363 -66.01 18.89 -22.55
CA SER A 363 -67.14 19.45 -23.35
C SER A 363 -66.76 20.70 -24.18
N ARG A 364 -66.73 20.51 -25.52
CA ARG A 364 -67.21 21.30 -26.70
C ARG A 364 -67.47 22.85 -26.66
N PRO A 365 -67.66 23.53 -27.83
CA PRO A 365 -66.78 24.63 -28.28
C PRO A 365 -67.53 25.91 -28.72
N ALA A 366 -66.80 26.96 -29.15
CA ALA A 366 -67.14 27.96 -30.19
C ALA A 366 -66.18 29.16 -30.07
N ALA A 367 -65.43 29.53 -31.12
CA ALA A 367 -65.69 30.65 -32.06
C ALA A 367 -65.59 32.05 -31.38
N ALA A 368 -64.97 33.12 -31.90
CA ALA A 368 -64.41 33.48 -33.18
C ALA A 368 -63.60 34.81 -33.04
N THR A 369 -62.77 35.12 -34.04
CA THR A 369 -62.46 36.48 -34.60
C THR A 369 -61.98 37.59 -33.66
N SER A 370 -60.75 38.07 -33.77
CA SER A 370 -60.27 39.20 -34.62
C SER A 370 -59.21 39.91 -33.74
N ASN A 371 -58.22 40.69 -34.16
CA ASN A 371 -58.01 41.53 -35.30
C ASN A 371 -56.50 41.87 -35.29
N ALA A 372 -55.85 41.97 -36.44
CA ALA A 372 -54.59 42.70 -36.61
C ALA A 372 -54.90 44.24 -36.67
N PRO A 373 -53.97 45.18 -36.97
CA PRO A 373 -52.54 45.07 -37.28
C PRO A 373 -51.66 46.25 -36.74
N ALA A 374 -50.47 46.40 -37.35
CA ALA A 374 -49.72 47.64 -37.65
C ALA A 374 -48.48 47.92 -36.77
N LYS A 375 -47.26 47.74 -37.34
CA LYS A 375 -46.38 48.76 -38.01
C LYS A 375 -45.72 49.66 -36.96
N ALA A 376 -44.45 50.02 -36.96
CA ALA A 376 -43.42 50.37 -37.97
C ALA A 376 -42.25 50.95 -37.13
N ALA A 377 -41.02 51.22 -37.54
CA ALA A 377 -40.17 50.97 -38.70
C ALA A 377 -38.77 51.55 -38.33
N ARG A 378 -37.74 51.00 -38.98
CA ARG A 378 -36.54 51.67 -39.55
C ARG A 378 -35.82 52.76 -38.75
N ASN A 379 -34.53 52.57 -38.51
CA ASN A 379 -33.49 52.85 -39.50
C ASN A 379 -32.31 51.90 -39.34
#